data_AF-A0A3B8W879-F1
#
_entry.id   AF-A0A3B8W879-F1
#
_cell.length_a   1.000
_cell.length_b   1.000
_cell.length_c   1.000
_cell.angle_alpha   90.00
_cell.angle_beta   90.00
_cell.angle_gamma   90.00
#
_symmetry.space_group_name_H-M   'P 1'
#
loop_
_entity.id
_entity.type
_entity.pdbx_description
1 polymer ?
#
loop_
_entity_poly.entity_id
_entity_poly.type
_entity_poly.pdbx_seq_one_letter_code
_entity_poly.pdbx_strand_id
1 'polypeptide(L)'
;MDWIDQGLANLSSYLSGVFPDGPFFDLITQGIVPGIGGIVIFIPQIAILFAFISILEETGYMARVVFLMDKIMRKFGLNGKSVVPLISGWACAIPAIMA
;
A
#
# COMPACT_ATOMS: atom_id res chain seq x y z
N MET A 1 -5.40 -8.66 -8.97
CA MET A 1 -4.83 -7.41 -9.50
C MET A 1 -5.02 -7.31 -11.00
N ASP A 2 -5.04 -8.45 -11.70
CA ASP A 2 -5.26 -8.53 -13.16
C ASP A 2 -6.48 -7.78 -13.71
N TRP A 3 -7.59 -7.71 -12.97
CA TRP A 3 -8.77 -6.93 -13.40
C TRP A 3 -8.55 -5.41 -13.35
N ILE A 4 -7.76 -4.93 -12.39
CA ILE A 4 -7.41 -3.50 -12.28
C ILE A 4 -6.41 -3.15 -13.38
N ASP A 5 -5.40 -4.01 -13.60
CA ASP A 5 -4.44 -3.88 -14.70
C ASP A 5 -5.13 -3.88 -16.07
N GLN A 6 -6.02 -4.83 -16.34
CA GLN A 6 -6.76 -4.90 -17.61
C GLN A 6 -7.72 -3.73 -17.78
N GLY A 7 -8.39 -3.28 -16.70
CA GLY A 7 -9.27 -2.11 -16.74
C GLY A 7 -8.49 -0.82 -17.07
N LEU A 8 -7.32 -0.63 -16.47
CA LEU A 8 -6.44 0.52 -16.74
C LEU A 8 -5.78 0.45 -18.11
N ALA A 9 -5.40 -0.75 -18.58
CA ALA A 9 -4.86 -0.95 -19.92
C ALA A 9 -5.91 -0.66 -21.02
N ASN A 10 -7.17 -1.05 -20.78
CA ASN A 10 -8.26 -0.72 -21.69
C ASN A 10 -8.53 0.79 -21.70
N LEU A 11 -8.48 1.45 -20.53
CA LEU A 11 -8.68 2.90 -20.43
C LEU A 11 -7.55 3.69 -21.10
N SER A 12 -6.29 3.28 -20.92
CA SER A 12 -5.13 3.93 -21.55
C SER A 12 -5.13 3.77 -23.07
N SER A 13 -5.51 2.59 -23.58
CA SER A 13 -5.67 2.35 -25.02
C SER A 13 -6.81 3.17 -25.64
N TYR A 14 -7.90 3.38 -24.90
CA TYR A 14 -9.01 4.23 -25.35
C TYR A 14 -8.62 5.72 -25.37
N LEU A 15 -7.84 6.17 -24.39
CA LEU A 15 -7.33 7.55 -24.33
C LEU A 15 -6.32 7.87 -25.45
N SER A 16 -5.48 6.90 -25.81
CA SER A 16 -4.52 7.06 -26.92
C SER A 16 -5.18 7.01 -28.30
N GLY A 17 -6.38 6.40 -28.43
CA GLY A 17 -7.17 6.45 -29.66
C GLY A 17 -7.97 7.75 -29.88
N VAL A 18 -8.13 8.59 -28.85
CA VAL A 18 -8.95 9.83 -28.91
C VAL A 18 -8.11 11.09 -29.02
N PHE A 19 -6.85 11.07 -28.58
CA PHE A 19 -5.96 12.24 -28.62
C PHE A 19 -5.01 12.24 -29.83
N PRO A 20 -4.75 13.41 -30.44
CA PRO A 20 -3.78 13.54 -31.53
C PRO A 20 -2.34 13.35 -31.04
N ASP A 21 -1.48 12.83 -31.91
CA ASP A 21 -0.06 12.61 -31.63
C ASP A 21 0.65 13.93 -31.33
N GLY A 22 1.16 14.05 -30.10
CA GLY A 22 1.96 15.19 -29.67
C GLY A 22 2.72 14.87 -28.39
N PRO A 23 3.91 15.44 -28.18
CA PRO A 23 4.78 15.08 -27.04
C PRO A 23 4.12 15.33 -25.67
N PHE A 24 3.19 16.30 -25.58
CA PHE A 24 2.38 16.53 -24.39
C PHE A 24 1.33 15.44 -24.16
N PHE A 25 0.68 14.95 -25.21
CA PHE A 25 -0.32 13.90 -25.09
C PHE A 25 0.32 12.55 -24.80
N ASP A 26 1.47 12.26 -25.39
CA ASP A 26 2.21 11.03 -25.16
C ASP A 26 2.72 10.93 -23.71
N LEU A 27 3.14 12.05 -23.12
CA LEU A 27 3.51 12.10 -21.70
C LEU A 27 2.32 11.79 -20.77
N ILE A 28 1.12 12.18 -21.16
CA ILE A 28 -0.10 11.92 -20.37
C ILE A 28 -0.54 10.47 -20.55
N THR A 29 -0.65 9.98 -21.79
CA THR A 29 -1.18 8.65 -22.13
C THR A 29 -0.20 7.53 -21.80
N GLN A 30 1.11 7.72 -22.03
CA GLN A 30 2.14 6.71 -21.78
C GLN A 30 2.92 6.92 -20.47
N GLY A 31 2.83 8.10 -19.86
CA GLY A 31 3.51 8.40 -18.59
C GLY A 31 2.55 8.43 -17.40
N ILE A 32 1.70 9.46 -17.35
CA ILE A 32 0.87 9.75 -16.17
C ILE A 32 -0.20 8.69 -15.94
N VAL A 33 -0.94 8.29 -16.99
CA VAL A 33 -2.03 7.30 -16.90
C VAL A 33 -1.53 5.95 -16.38
N PRO A 34 -0.48 5.32 -16.96
CA PRO A 34 0.06 4.08 -16.42
C PRO A 34 0.72 4.26 -15.05
N GLY A 35 1.32 5.43 -14.77
CA GLY A 35 1.87 5.76 -13.44
C GLY A 35 0.81 5.78 -12.34
N ILE A 36 -0.34 6.42 -12.60
CA ILE A 36 -1.49 6.40 -11.68
C ILE A 36 -2.07 4.99 -11.58
N GLY A 37 -2.09 4.24 -12.68
CA GLY A 37 -2.49 2.84 -12.68
C GLY A 37 -1.73 2.00 -11.67
N GLY A 38 -0.40 2.15 -11.65
CA GLY A 38 0.46 1.51 -10.65
C GLY A 38 0.02 1.81 -9.21
N ILE A 39 -0.24 3.08 -8.89
CA ILE A 39 -0.68 3.49 -7.53
C ILE A 39 -2.02 2.85 -7.17
N VAL A 40 -2.98 2.86 -8.09
CA VAL A 40 -4.33 2.33 -7.87
C VAL A 40 -4.32 0.83 -7.58
N ILE A 41 -3.38 0.07 -8.18
CA ILE A 41 -3.24 -1.37 -7.95
C ILE A 41 -2.76 -1.67 -6.51
N PHE A 42 -1.97 -0.79 -5.89
CA PHE A 42 -1.50 -0.98 -4.52
C PHE A 42 -2.54 -0.65 -3.44
N ILE A 43 -3.50 0.23 -3.74
CA ILE A 43 -4.57 0.62 -2.79
C ILE A 43 -5.31 -0.60 -2.20
N PRO A 44 -5.86 -1.54 -3.00
CA PRO A 44 -6.58 -2.68 -2.44
C PRO A 44 -5.69 -3.58 -1.56
N GLN A 45 -4.41 -3.72 -1.90
CA GLN A 45 -3.48 -4.52 -1.09
C GLN A 45 -3.23 -3.87 0.29
N ILE A 46 -3.02 -2.55 0.31
CA ILE A 46 -2.84 -1.78 1.55
C ILE A 46 -4.13 -1.79 2.38
N ALA A 47 -5.29 -1.64 1.75
CA ALA A 47 -6.59 -1.65 2.42
C ALA A 47 -6.86 -2.99 3.13
N ILE A 48 -6.54 -4.12 2.49
CA ILE A 48 -6.69 -5.44 3.10
C ILE A 48 -5.76 -5.58 4.31
N LEU A 49 -4.49 -5.16 4.18
CA LEU A 49 -3.52 -5.21 5.28
C LEU A 49 -4.00 -4.36 6.47
N PHE A 50 -4.46 -3.13 6.23
CA PHE A 50 -5.01 -2.27 7.28
C PHE A 50 -6.28 -2.85 7.90
N ALA A 51 -7.18 -3.43 7.11
CA ALA A 51 -8.37 -4.08 7.64
C ALA A 51 -8.02 -5.22 8.62
N PHE A 52 -7.03 -6.06 8.30
CA PHE A 52 -6.55 -7.09 9.22
C PHE A 52 -5.91 -6.51 10.48
N ILE A 53 -5.11 -5.44 10.36
CA ILE A 53 -4.52 -4.77 11.52
C ILE A 53 -5.60 -4.17 12.42
N SER A 54 -6.59 -3.48 11.85
CA SER A 54 -7.72 -2.92 12.58
C SER A 54 -8.52 -4.00 13.31
N ILE A 55 -8.77 -5.15 12.68
CA ILE A 55 -9.43 -6.29 13.35
C ILE A 55 -8.56 -6.80 14.51
N LEU A 56 -7.25 -6.95 14.34
CA LEU A 56 -6.33 -7.39 15.39
C LEU A 56 -6.22 -6.40 16.55
N GLU A 57 -6.37 -5.11 16.26
CA GLU A 57 -6.43 -4.03 17.23
C GLU A 57 -7.74 -4.08 18.04
N GLU A 58 -8.89 -4.14 17.36
CA GLU A 58 -10.22 -4.17 18.01
C GLU A 58 -10.46 -5.46 18.80
N THR A 59 -9.92 -6.60 18.37
CA THR A 59 -10.00 -7.88 19.11
C THR A 59 -9.08 -7.94 20.33
N GLY A 60 -8.28 -6.91 20.59
CA GLY A 60 -7.33 -6.86 21.70
C GLY A 60 -6.17 -7.84 21.57
N TYR A 61 -6.00 -8.49 20.40
CA TYR A 61 -4.83 -9.32 20.12
C TYR A 61 -3.55 -8.48 20.13
N MET A 62 -3.62 -7.24 19.66
CA MET A 62 -2.50 -6.31 19.72
C MET A 62 -2.02 -6.08 21.15
N ALA A 63 -2.91 -5.97 22.14
CA ALA A 63 -2.54 -5.82 23.55
C ALA A 63 -1.80 -7.05 24.11
N ARG A 64 -2.19 -8.27 23.70
CA ARG A 64 -1.49 -9.50 24.06
C ARG A 64 -0.13 -9.65 23.37
N VAL A 65 -0.05 -9.30 22.09
CA VAL A 65 1.21 -9.33 21.31
C VAL A 65 2.21 -8.32 21.84
N VAL A 66 1.76 -7.12 22.18
CA VAL A 66 2.57 -6.06 22.81
C VAL A 66 3.15 -6.56 24.13
N PHE A 67 2.35 -7.21 24.98
CA PHE A 67 2.84 -7.77 26.24
C PHE A 67 3.88 -8.89 26.04
N LEU A 68 3.68 -9.76 25.04
CA LEU A 68 4.62 -10.83 24.71
C LEU A 68 5.95 -10.27 24.13
N MET A 69 5.87 -9.25 23.28
CA MET A 69 7.02 -8.64 22.60
C MET A 69 7.72 -7.55 23.44
N ASP A 70 7.09 -7.07 24.51
CA ASP A 70 7.62 -6.00 25.39
C ASP A 70 9.02 -6.35 25.90
N LYS A 71 9.25 -7.61 26.31
CA LYS A 71 10.55 -8.06 26.85
C LYS A 71 11.70 -7.95 25.84
N ILE A 72 11.41 -8.15 24.55
CA ILE A 72 12.42 -8.05 23.47
C ILE A 72 12.65 -6.58 23.11
N MET A 73 11.57 -5.81 22.92
CA MET A 73 11.68 -4.40 22.52
C MET A 73 12.26 -3.50 23.61
N ARG A 74 12.02 -3.83 24.89
CA ARG A 74 12.59 -3.08 26.02
C ARG A 74 14.10 -3.23 26.13
N LYS A 75 14.72 -4.28 25.58
CA LYS A 75 16.19 -4.37 25.44
C LYS A 75 16.75 -3.33 24.46
N PHE A 76 15.94 -2.91 23.49
CA PHE A 76 16.29 -1.88 22.51
C PHE A 76 15.72 -0.50 22.88
N GLY A 77 15.06 -0.35 24.04
CA GLY A 77 14.47 0.92 24.50
C GLY A 77 13.15 1.30 23.81
N LEU A 78 12.51 0.40 23.07
CA LEU A 78 11.29 0.66 22.30
C LEU A 78 10.03 0.09 22.99
N ASN A 79 8.87 0.68 22.70
CA ASN A 79 7.57 0.23 23.21
C ASN A 79 7.08 -0.97 22.40
N GLY A 80 6.45 -1.97 23.06
CA GLY A 80 5.91 -3.17 22.41
C GLY A 80 5.01 -2.91 21.18
N LYS A 81 4.41 -1.72 21.09
CA LYS A 81 3.57 -1.30 19.95
C LYS A 81 4.34 -1.08 18.64
N SER A 82 5.64 -0.78 18.68
CA SER A 82 6.42 -0.49 17.47
C SER A 82 6.80 -1.75 16.67
N VAL A 83 6.49 -2.96 17.16
CA VAL A 83 6.71 -4.21 16.42
C VAL A 83 5.84 -4.30 15.16
N VAL A 84 4.61 -3.80 15.23
CA VAL A 84 3.68 -3.84 14.08
C VAL A 84 4.22 -3.01 12.91
N PRO A 85 4.62 -1.74 13.08
CA PRO A 85 5.26 -0.98 12.00
C PRO A 85 6.63 -1.52 11.60
N LEU A 86 7.41 -2.10 12.52
CA LEU A 86 8.72 -2.69 12.19
C LEU A 86 8.59 -3.90 11.24
N ILE A 87 7.65 -4.81 11.52
CA ILE A 87 7.38 -5.97 10.67
C ILE A 87 6.73 -5.53 9.36
N SER A 88 5.77 -4.59 9.45
CA SER A 88 5.08 -4.06 8.28
C SER A 88 6.04 -3.36 7.32
N GLY A 89 7.06 -2.65 7.83
CA GLY A 89 8.10 -2.00 7.02
C GLY A 89 8.98 -2.95 6.23
N TRP A 90 9.03 -4.22 6.62
CA TRP A 90 9.70 -5.26 5.86
C TRP A 90 8.86 -5.76 4.66
N ALA A 91 7.53 -5.65 4.75
CA ALA A 91 6.60 -6.07 3.70
C ALA A 91 6.19 -4.89 2.77
N CYS A 92 5.86 -3.74 3.35
CA CYS A 92 5.51 -2.52 2.65
C CYS A 92 5.98 -1.30 3.47
N ALA A 93 6.82 -0.44 2.89
CA ALA A 93 7.38 0.71 3.59
C ALA A 93 6.32 1.77 3.98
N ILE A 94 5.17 1.81 3.30
CA ILE A 94 4.12 2.82 3.48
C ILE A 94 3.47 2.75 4.89
N PRO A 95 2.95 1.61 5.37
CA PRO A 95 2.40 1.52 6.72
C PRO A 95 3.44 1.74 7.84
N ALA A 96 4.73 1.51 7.57
CA ALA A 96 5.78 1.70 8.57
C ALA A 96 6.13 3.18 8.81
N ILE A 97 5.93 4.05 7.81
CA ILE A 97 6.26 5.48 7.95
C ILE A 97 5.13 6.31 8.57
N MET A 98 3.92 5.76 8.64
CA MET A 98 2.74 6.41 9.22
C MET A 98 2.68 6.30 10.76
N ALA A 99 3.52 5.46 11.37
CA ALA A 99 3.45 5.07 12.78
C ALA A 99 4.57 5.67 13.65
#